data_AF-A0A1S6IU20-F1
#
_entry.id   AF-A0A1S6IU20-F1
#
_cell.length_a   1.000
_cell.length_b   1.000
_cell.length_c   1.000
_cell.angle_alpha   90.00
_cell.angle_beta   90.00
_cell.angle_gamma   90.00
#
_symmetry.space_group_name_H-M   'P 1'
#
loop_
_entity.id
_entity.type
_entity.pdbx_description
1 polymer ?
#
loop_
_entity_poly.entity_id
_entity_poly.type
_entity_poly.pdbx_seq_one_letter_code
_entity_poly.pdbx_strand_id
1 'polypeptide(L)'
;MLQQVELYSALGKAEQNELFAKLKTAYAMLPQTTCTGCATCCKWGSPPAFFVEYLNMYKYVRDNMKDKWQELLRRSTEYYYLELVDTQQTCPFLGQDNKCSIYEVRPFSCRAYGLLSKEDFAIGDRGLKQLAKKFKEEYDITIPEEIVNYDLPWCGKVVSPRGYESKSTLAGLAAQIGALDYTFFPQELVDQEGTLLPYPVHLCNTVLGSGVRARKIKVMKQFCDNGNKEMLNGFIEKAIAFQF
;
A
#
# COMPACT_ATOMS: atom_id res chain seq x y z
N MET A 1 -10.94 9.00 10.70
CA MET A 1 -9.48 8.70 10.70
C MET A 1 -9.27 7.59 11.70
N LEU A 2 -8.55 6.53 11.36
CA LEU A 2 -8.14 5.51 12.33
C LEU A 2 -7.15 6.15 13.32
N GLN A 3 -7.63 7.02 14.22
CA GLN A 3 -7.01 7.17 15.54
C GLN A 3 -6.93 5.75 16.04
N GLN A 4 -5.72 5.24 16.30
CA GLN A 4 -5.42 3.91 16.85
C GLN A 4 -6.73 3.15 17.14
N VAL A 5 -7.38 2.62 16.08
CA VAL A 5 -8.25 1.48 16.33
C VAL A 5 -7.24 0.56 16.91
N GLU A 6 -7.42 0.25 18.19
CA GLU A 6 -6.48 -0.53 18.96
C GLU A 6 -6.06 -1.67 18.05
N LEU A 7 -4.85 -1.58 17.48
CA LEU A 7 -4.50 -2.42 16.34
C LEU A 7 -4.64 -3.88 16.75
N TYR A 8 -4.32 -4.13 18.02
CA TYR A 8 -4.55 -5.37 18.74
C TYR A 8 -6.02 -5.75 18.94
N SER A 9 -6.93 -4.81 19.18
CA SER A 9 -8.37 -5.08 19.19
C SER A 9 -8.89 -5.43 17.79
N ALA A 10 -8.44 -4.72 16.75
CA ALA A 10 -8.78 -5.09 15.38
C ALA A 10 -8.20 -6.46 14.99
N LEU A 11 -6.96 -6.76 15.36
CA LEU A 11 -6.34 -8.07 15.20
C LEU A 11 -7.13 -9.15 15.95
N GLY A 12 -7.49 -8.91 17.22
CA GLY A 12 -8.30 -9.83 18.01
C GLY A 12 -9.67 -10.09 17.40
N LYS A 13 -10.34 -9.03 16.92
CA LYS A 13 -11.62 -9.15 16.20
C LYS A 13 -11.46 -9.90 14.88
N ALA A 14 -10.36 -9.69 14.16
CA ALA A 14 -10.05 -10.42 12.92
C ALA A 14 -9.86 -11.92 13.18
N GLU A 15 -9.16 -12.28 14.26
CA GLU A 15 -8.97 -13.67 14.68
C GLU A 15 -10.30 -14.31 15.11
N GLN A 16 -11.08 -13.63 15.96
CA GLN A 16 -12.39 -14.12 16.42
C GLN A 16 -13.39 -14.37 15.29
N ASN A 17 -13.33 -13.58 14.22
CA ASN A 17 -14.23 -13.69 13.06
C ASN A 17 -13.63 -14.52 11.91
N GLU A 18 -12.49 -15.17 12.14
CA GLU A 18 -11.74 -16.00 11.19
C GLU A 18 -11.44 -15.28 9.87
N LEU A 19 -11.21 -13.95 9.92
CA LEU A 19 -11.05 -13.12 8.73
C LEU A 19 -9.81 -13.51 7.93
N PHE A 20 -8.71 -13.91 8.59
CA PHE A 20 -7.51 -14.37 7.90
C PHE A 20 -7.73 -15.69 7.15
N ALA A 21 -8.57 -16.58 7.68
CA ALA A 21 -8.95 -17.81 6.99
C ALA A 21 -9.81 -17.50 5.75
N LYS A 22 -10.81 -16.61 5.89
CA LYS A 22 -11.63 -16.12 4.77
C LYS A 22 -10.79 -15.45 3.69
N LEU A 23 -9.84 -14.60 4.10
CA LEU A 23 -8.89 -13.94 3.20
C LEU A 23 -8.04 -14.97 2.43
N LYS A 24 -7.52 -15.98 3.13
CA LYS A 24 -6.75 -17.08 2.51
C LYS A 24 -7.59 -17.85 1.49
N THR A 25 -8.86 -18.11 1.80
CA THR A 25 -9.80 -18.75 0.86
C THR A 25 -10.03 -17.91 -0.38
N ALA A 26 -10.24 -16.59 -0.23
CA ALA A 26 -10.38 -15.68 -1.37
C ALA A 26 -9.11 -15.65 -2.24
N TYR A 27 -7.93 -15.61 -1.62
CA TYR A 27 -6.65 -15.69 -2.36
C TYR A 27 -6.47 -17.02 -3.09
N ALA A 28 -6.97 -18.13 -2.56
CA ALA A 28 -6.85 -19.45 -3.19
C ALA A 28 -7.67 -19.57 -4.49
N MET A 29 -8.61 -18.66 -4.75
CA MET A 29 -9.37 -18.62 -6.00
C MET A 29 -8.55 -18.07 -7.18
N LEU A 30 -7.49 -17.29 -6.88
CA LEU A 30 -6.55 -16.81 -7.88
C LEU A 30 -5.72 -17.97 -8.46
N PRO A 31 -5.29 -17.87 -9.72
CA PRO A 31 -4.46 -18.89 -10.32
C PRO A 31 -3.10 -18.94 -9.63
N GLN A 32 -2.50 -20.12 -9.61
CA GLN A 32 -1.07 -20.22 -9.32
C GLN A 32 -0.28 -19.49 -10.41
N THR A 33 0.71 -18.72 -9.99
CA THR A 33 1.54 -17.93 -10.90
C THR A 33 3.01 -18.14 -10.66
N THR A 34 3.79 -18.06 -11.74
CA THR A 34 5.24 -17.92 -11.71
C THR A 34 5.63 -16.54 -12.21
N CYS A 35 6.54 -15.87 -11.49
CA CYS A 35 7.03 -14.53 -11.82
C CYS A 35 8.56 -14.54 -11.88
N THR A 36 9.13 -13.80 -12.83
CA THR A 36 10.59 -13.66 -13.01
C THR A 36 11.29 -12.85 -11.91
N GLY A 37 10.56 -12.18 -11.01
CA GLY A 37 11.14 -11.44 -9.89
C GLY A 37 11.82 -10.13 -10.28
N CYS A 38 11.42 -9.49 -11.38
CA CYS A 38 12.04 -8.25 -11.90
C CYS A 38 11.78 -6.97 -11.07
N ALA A 39 10.95 -7.06 -10.03
CA ALA A 39 10.54 -5.95 -9.15
C ALA A 39 9.84 -4.75 -9.82
N THR A 40 9.43 -4.81 -11.09
CA THR A 40 8.74 -3.69 -11.76
C THR A 40 7.55 -3.15 -10.96
N CYS A 41 6.70 -4.03 -10.43
CA CYS A 41 5.56 -3.62 -9.60
C CYS A 41 5.99 -2.99 -8.26
N CYS A 42 7.05 -3.48 -7.63
CA CYS A 42 7.54 -2.96 -6.34
C CYS A 42 8.28 -1.62 -6.50
N LYS A 43 8.91 -1.40 -7.66
CA LYS A 43 9.55 -0.12 -8.02
C LYS A 43 8.53 0.95 -8.36
N TRP A 44 7.34 0.55 -8.84
CA TRP A 44 6.24 1.48 -9.07
C TRP A 44 5.68 2.11 -7.78
N GLY A 45 5.67 1.34 -6.69
CA GLY A 45 5.28 1.83 -5.37
C GLY A 45 4.60 0.76 -4.52
N SER A 46 4.12 1.16 -3.35
CA SER A 46 3.23 0.33 -2.53
C SER A 46 1.80 0.44 -3.07
N PRO A 47 1.21 -0.64 -3.60
CA PRO A 47 -0.17 -0.61 -4.07
C PRO A 47 -1.14 -0.57 -2.89
N PRO A 48 -2.42 -0.22 -3.13
CA PRO A 48 -3.45 -0.24 -2.11
C PRO A 48 -3.71 -1.66 -1.57
N ALA A 49 -4.13 -1.73 -0.31
CA ALA A 49 -4.53 -2.94 0.38
C ALA A 49 -5.82 -2.68 1.16
N PHE A 50 -6.72 -3.66 1.20
CA PHE A 50 -7.87 -3.61 2.10
C PHE A 50 -7.41 -3.63 3.55
N PHE A 51 -8.23 -3.16 4.48
CA PHE A 51 -7.81 -3.08 5.88
C PHE A 51 -7.56 -4.46 6.48
N VAL A 52 -8.36 -5.47 6.16
CA VAL A 52 -8.11 -6.86 6.55
C VAL A 52 -6.75 -7.38 6.04
N GLU A 53 -6.33 -6.96 4.85
CA GLU A 53 -5.02 -7.31 4.29
C GLU A 53 -3.89 -6.60 5.03
N TYR A 54 -4.09 -5.32 5.37
CA TYR A 54 -3.16 -4.59 6.23
C TYR A 54 -2.97 -5.30 7.58
N LEU A 55 -4.05 -5.75 8.23
CA LEU A 55 -3.96 -6.51 9.48
C LEU A 55 -3.14 -7.80 9.30
N ASN A 56 -3.36 -8.53 8.20
CA ASN A 56 -2.62 -9.75 7.88
C ASN A 56 -1.13 -9.48 7.63
N MET A 57 -0.81 -8.43 6.87
CA MET A 57 0.56 -7.98 6.60
C MET A 57 1.25 -7.54 7.90
N TYR A 58 0.58 -6.74 8.73
CA TYR A 58 1.11 -6.27 10.00
C TYR A 58 1.39 -7.45 10.95
N LYS A 59 0.44 -8.39 11.08
CA LYS A 59 0.62 -9.60 11.89
C LYS A 59 1.86 -10.38 11.46
N TYR A 60 2.05 -10.56 10.15
CA TYR A 60 3.23 -11.24 9.62
C TYR A 60 4.53 -10.52 9.97
N VAL A 61 4.59 -9.20 9.79
CA VAL A 61 5.77 -8.38 10.13
C VAL A 61 6.08 -8.47 11.63
N ARG A 62 5.05 -8.33 12.47
CA ARG A 62 5.15 -8.44 13.94
C ARG A 62 5.72 -9.78 14.39
N ASP A 63 5.24 -10.86 13.78
CA ASP A 63 5.55 -12.22 14.22
C ASP A 63 6.88 -12.74 13.61
N ASN A 64 7.26 -12.28 12.42
CA ASN A 64 8.37 -12.88 11.63
C ASN A 64 9.51 -11.93 11.24
N MET A 65 9.37 -10.62 11.45
CA MET A 65 10.33 -9.62 10.94
C MET A 65 10.76 -8.59 11.99
N LYS A 66 10.89 -9.02 13.25
CA LYS A 66 11.26 -8.16 14.38
C LYS A 66 12.59 -7.44 14.18
N ASP A 67 13.57 -8.13 13.58
CA ASP A 67 14.90 -7.62 13.24
C ASP A 67 14.85 -6.48 12.21
N LYS A 68 13.84 -6.47 11.34
CA LYS A 68 13.66 -5.48 10.26
C LYS A 68 12.66 -4.39 10.62
N TRP A 69 12.07 -4.42 11.81
CA TRP A 69 10.95 -3.57 12.16
C TRP A 69 11.26 -2.08 12.07
N GLN A 70 12.37 -1.65 12.66
CA GLN A 70 12.80 -0.25 12.62
C GLN A 70 13.07 0.25 11.20
N GLU A 71 13.67 -0.60 10.36
CA GLU A 71 13.93 -0.26 8.96
C GLU A 71 12.63 -0.17 8.14
N LEU A 72 11.68 -1.08 8.37
CA LEU A 72 10.36 -1.01 7.75
C LEU A 72 9.59 0.24 8.18
N LEU A 73 9.68 0.65 9.44
CA LEU A 73 9.09 1.89 9.95
C LEU A 73 9.72 3.11 9.28
N ARG A 74 11.05 3.15 9.18
CA ARG A 74 11.78 4.22 8.48
C ARG A 74 11.32 4.34 7.02
N ARG A 75 11.40 3.25 6.25
CA ARG A 75 11.03 3.24 4.83
C ARG A 75 9.56 3.52 4.59
N SER A 76 8.67 3.00 5.43
CA SER A 76 7.23 3.27 5.32
C SER A 76 6.90 4.72 5.66
N THR A 77 7.56 5.30 6.65
CA THR A 77 7.39 6.71 7.01
C THR A 77 7.90 7.61 5.89
N GLU A 78 9.09 7.34 5.37
CA GLU A 78 9.63 8.08 4.22
C GLU A 78 8.72 7.98 3.00
N TYR A 79 8.31 6.78 2.62
CA TYR A 79 7.37 6.57 1.52
C TYR A 79 6.07 7.35 1.74
N TYR A 80 5.49 7.28 2.94
CA TYR A 80 4.26 7.99 3.25
C TYR A 80 4.37 9.52 3.07
N TYR A 81 5.53 10.11 3.32
CA TYR A 81 5.71 11.56 3.22
C TYR A 81 6.15 12.04 1.85
N LEU A 82 6.89 11.21 1.09
CA LEU A 82 7.60 11.65 -0.12
C LEU A 82 7.14 10.96 -1.41
N GLU A 83 6.18 10.04 -1.39
CA GLU A 83 5.72 9.31 -2.58
C GLU A 83 5.17 10.18 -3.72
N LEU A 84 4.82 11.44 -3.42
CA LEU A 84 4.34 12.41 -4.42
C LEU A 84 5.41 13.43 -4.85
N VAL A 85 6.60 13.45 -4.24
CA VAL A 85 7.62 14.48 -4.52
C VAL A 85 9.04 13.93 -4.71
N ASP A 86 9.28 12.67 -4.34
CA ASP A 86 10.55 11.99 -4.54
C ASP A 86 10.37 10.80 -5.49
N THR A 87 11.01 10.87 -6.65
CA THR A 87 10.93 9.85 -7.71
C THR A 87 11.66 8.55 -7.36
N GLN A 88 12.45 8.54 -6.29
CA GLN A 88 13.21 7.36 -5.85
C GLN A 88 12.40 6.44 -4.92
N GLN A 89 11.18 6.84 -4.55
CA GLN A 89 10.36 6.07 -3.64
C GLN A 89 9.92 4.74 -4.27
N THR A 90 10.11 3.65 -3.52
CA THR A 90 9.71 2.29 -3.91
C THR A 90 8.97 1.61 -2.77
N CYS A 91 8.30 0.50 -3.04
CA CYS A 91 7.61 -0.28 -2.01
C CYS A 91 8.56 -0.57 -0.82
N PRO A 92 8.18 -0.24 0.44
CA PRO A 92 9.03 -0.47 1.61
C PRO A 92 9.42 -1.94 1.86
N PHE A 93 8.70 -2.88 1.25
CA PHE A 93 8.98 -4.31 1.35
C PHE A 93 9.96 -4.83 0.28
N LEU A 94 10.37 -3.99 -0.68
CA LEU A 94 11.34 -4.36 -1.71
C LEU A 94 12.73 -4.51 -1.08
N GLY A 95 13.27 -5.72 -1.11
CA GLY A 95 14.64 -6.03 -0.70
C GLY A 95 15.68 -5.65 -1.76
N GLN A 96 16.95 -5.62 -1.35
CA GLN A 96 18.09 -5.33 -2.23
C GLN A 96 18.26 -6.40 -3.33
N ASP A 97 17.75 -7.61 -3.12
CA ASP A 97 17.74 -8.72 -4.06
C ASP A 97 16.57 -8.67 -5.07
N ASN A 98 15.86 -7.53 -5.14
CA ASN A 98 14.62 -7.35 -5.91
C ASN A 98 13.46 -8.27 -5.48
N LYS A 99 13.51 -8.88 -4.30
CA LYS A 99 12.42 -9.72 -3.78
C LYS A 99 11.56 -8.96 -2.77
N CYS A 100 10.28 -9.32 -2.73
CA CYS A 100 9.36 -8.80 -1.72
C CYS A 100 9.56 -9.57 -0.41
N SER A 101 9.85 -8.86 0.67
CA SER A 101 10.08 -9.45 1.99
C SER A 101 8.82 -10.03 2.66
N ILE A 102 7.63 -9.74 2.12
CA ILE A 102 6.33 -10.22 2.60
C ILE A 102 5.54 -10.95 1.50
N TYR A 103 6.23 -11.60 0.56
CA TYR A 103 5.62 -12.18 -0.65
C TYR A 103 4.40 -13.07 -0.35
N GLU A 104 4.45 -13.86 0.72
CA GLU A 104 3.37 -14.78 1.14
C GLU A 104 2.11 -14.08 1.62
N VAL A 105 2.21 -12.86 2.14
CA VAL A 105 1.09 -12.08 2.70
C VAL A 105 0.83 -10.79 1.92
N ARG A 106 1.38 -10.67 0.71
CA ARG A 106 1.13 -9.53 -0.19
C ARG A 106 -0.38 -9.32 -0.45
N PRO A 107 -0.83 -8.07 -0.64
CA PRO A 107 -2.24 -7.76 -0.86
C PRO A 107 -2.73 -8.22 -2.24
N PHE A 108 -4.04 -8.21 -2.43
CA PHE A 108 -4.74 -8.64 -3.63
C PHE A 108 -4.25 -7.89 -4.86
N SER A 109 -4.02 -6.59 -4.76
CA SER A 109 -3.45 -5.76 -5.82
C SER A 109 -2.11 -6.29 -6.35
N CYS A 110 -1.23 -6.77 -5.45
CA CYS A 110 0.02 -7.42 -5.84
C CYS A 110 -0.18 -8.80 -6.46
N ARG A 111 -1.18 -9.57 -5.99
CA ARG A 111 -1.46 -10.94 -6.47
C ARG A 111 -2.13 -10.94 -7.84
N ALA A 112 -3.00 -9.96 -8.09
CA ALA A 112 -3.76 -9.82 -9.31
C ALA A 112 -2.93 -9.23 -10.47
N TYR A 113 -1.83 -8.54 -10.15
CA TYR A 113 -0.97 -7.94 -11.17
C TYR A 113 -0.34 -9.00 -12.08
N GLY A 114 -0.52 -8.83 -13.40
CA GLY A 114 -0.09 -9.78 -14.42
C GLY A 114 -1.09 -10.90 -14.73
N LEU A 115 -2.28 -10.88 -14.12
CA LEU A 115 -3.35 -11.83 -14.43
C LEU A 115 -4.30 -11.35 -15.53
N LEU A 116 -4.32 -10.06 -15.86
CA LEU A 116 -5.13 -9.55 -16.98
C LEU A 116 -4.37 -9.65 -18.30
N SER A 117 -5.12 -9.88 -19.38
CA SER A 117 -4.63 -9.71 -20.75
C SER A 117 -4.15 -8.27 -20.97
N LYS A 118 -3.36 -8.03 -22.02
CA LYS A 118 -2.88 -6.68 -22.33
C LYS A 118 -4.04 -5.75 -22.71
N GLU A 119 -5.04 -6.30 -23.36
CA GLU A 119 -6.27 -5.62 -23.80
C GLU A 119 -7.14 -5.24 -22.59
N ASP A 120 -7.17 -6.09 -21.57
CA ASP A 120 -7.91 -5.84 -20.35
C ASP A 120 -7.14 -5.00 -19.32
N PHE A 121 -5.82 -4.92 -19.43
CA PHE A 121 -5.03 -4.11 -18.53
C PHE A 121 -5.21 -2.62 -18.85
N ALA A 122 -6.17 -2.00 -18.17
CA ALA A 122 -6.33 -0.57 -18.11
C ALA A 122 -5.85 -0.07 -16.75
N ILE A 123 -4.95 0.90 -16.76
CA ILE A 123 -4.64 1.69 -15.57
C ILE A 123 -5.70 2.79 -15.55
N GLY A 124 -6.56 2.80 -14.53
CA GLY A 124 -7.52 3.88 -14.34
C GLY A 124 -6.80 5.22 -14.16
N ASP A 125 -7.48 6.34 -14.43
CA ASP A 125 -6.94 7.65 -14.12
C ASP A 125 -6.68 7.75 -12.62
N ARG A 126 -5.39 7.87 -12.23
CA ARG A 126 -4.98 8.03 -10.84
C ARG A 126 -5.34 9.40 -10.26
N GLY A 127 -5.93 10.29 -11.07
CA GLY A 127 -6.24 11.67 -10.70
C GLY A 127 -4.98 12.50 -10.43
N LEU A 128 -3.79 11.99 -10.72
CA LEU A 128 -2.53 12.65 -10.38
C LEU A 128 -2.34 13.98 -11.09
N LYS A 129 -2.88 14.14 -12.30
CA LYS A 129 -2.84 15.42 -13.02
C LYS A 129 -3.63 16.51 -12.29
N GLN A 130 -4.83 16.16 -11.83
CA GLN A 130 -5.69 17.08 -11.07
C GLN A 130 -5.11 17.33 -9.67
N LEU A 131 -4.55 16.30 -9.03
CA LEU A 131 -3.85 16.40 -7.76
C LEU A 131 -2.63 17.33 -7.86
N ALA A 132 -1.79 17.17 -8.88
CA ALA A 132 -0.62 18.01 -9.12
C ALA A 132 -1.00 19.48 -9.32
N LYS A 133 -2.07 19.74 -10.10
CA LYS A 133 -2.62 21.08 -10.26
C LYS A 133 -3.02 21.68 -8.90
N LYS A 134 -3.80 20.94 -8.11
CA LYS A 134 -4.24 21.37 -6.78
C LYS A 134 -3.06 21.65 -5.84
N PHE A 135 -2.04 20.79 -5.84
CA PHE A 135 -0.85 20.94 -5.00
C PHE A 135 -0.03 22.18 -5.36
N LYS A 136 0.06 22.49 -6.66
CA LYS A 136 0.72 23.69 -7.13
C LYS A 136 -0.04 24.96 -6.74
N GLU A 137 -1.36 24.96 -6.91
CA GLU A 137 -2.23 26.12 -6.64
C GLU A 137 -2.38 26.42 -5.15
N GLU A 138 -2.57 25.39 -4.31
CA GLU A 138 -2.86 25.58 -2.88
C GLU A 138 -1.61 25.66 -1.99
N TYR A 139 -0.52 24.99 -2.37
CA TYR A 139 0.64 24.78 -1.49
C TYR A 139 1.99 25.15 -2.11
N ASP A 140 2.01 25.59 -3.38
CA ASP A 140 3.25 25.82 -4.14
C ASP A 140 4.21 24.60 -4.11
N ILE A 141 3.64 23.41 -4.24
CA ILE A 141 4.37 22.14 -4.35
C ILE A 141 4.26 21.64 -5.79
N THR A 142 5.41 21.45 -6.44
CA THR A 142 5.47 20.86 -7.78
C THR A 142 5.69 19.35 -7.63
N ILE A 143 4.68 18.57 -8.03
CA ILE A 143 4.81 17.10 -8.17
C ILE A 143 5.59 16.84 -9.47
N PRO A 144 6.70 16.08 -9.44
CA PRO A 144 7.49 15.74 -10.63
C PRO A 144 6.64 15.09 -11.73
N GLU A 145 6.90 15.44 -13.00
CA GLU A 145 6.17 14.87 -14.15
C GLU A 145 6.36 13.37 -14.26
N GLU A 146 7.52 12.86 -13.82
CA GLU A 146 7.78 11.44 -13.71
C GLU A 146 6.77 10.78 -12.78
N ILE A 147 6.39 11.39 -11.65
CA ILE A 147 5.37 10.81 -10.77
C ILE A 147 3.97 10.93 -11.40
N VAL A 148 3.65 12.08 -11.99
CA VAL A 148 2.32 12.35 -12.59
C VAL A 148 2.03 11.40 -13.76
N ASN A 149 3.04 11.10 -14.58
CA ASN A 149 2.91 10.32 -15.80
C ASN A 149 3.41 8.88 -15.67
N TYR A 150 3.83 8.44 -14.47
CA TYR A 150 4.32 7.08 -14.28
C TYR A 150 3.19 6.06 -14.11
N ASP A 151 2.90 5.43 -15.24
CA ASP A 151 1.99 4.32 -15.38
C ASP A 151 2.70 2.99 -15.11
N LEU A 152 2.07 2.14 -14.29
CA LEU A 152 2.50 0.77 -14.05
C LEU A 152 2.37 -0.04 -15.35
N PRO A 153 3.47 -0.46 -16.01
CA PRO A 153 3.35 -1.17 -17.27
C PRO A 153 2.60 -2.50 -17.11
N TRP A 154 1.95 -2.96 -18.18
CA TRP A 154 1.44 -4.33 -18.22
C TRP A 154 2.58 -5.35 -18.07
N CYS A 155 2.31 -6.48 -17.40
CA CYS A 155 3.33 -7.49 -17.13
C CYS A 155 3.05 -8.80 -17.87
N GLY A 156 3.80 -9.04 -18.95
CA GLY A 156 3.84 -10.35 -19.63
C GLY A 156 4.80 -11.38 -19.02
N LYS A 157 5.38 -11.08 -17.86
CA LYS A 157 6.36 -11.94 -17.17
C LYS A 157 5.75 -12.76 -16.03
N VAL A 158 4.45 -12.58 -15.78
CA VAL A 158 3.66 -13.40 -14.87
C VAL A 158 2.94 -14.43 -15.72
N VAL A 159 3.14 -15.71 -15.40
CA VAL A 159 2.56 -16.82 -16.16
C VAL A 159 1.73 -17.67 -15.22
N SER A 160 0.55 -18.08 -15.68
CA SER A 160 -0.39 -18.96 -15.00
C SER A 160 -0.74 -20.13 -15.93
N PRO A 161 -0.78 -21.37 -15.44
CA PRO A 161 -1.26 -22.51 -16.22
C PRO A 161 -2.72 -22.36 -16.69
N ARG A 162 -3.53 -21.55 -15.98
CA ARG A 162 -4.92 -21.24 -16.36
C ARG A 162 -5.04 -20.09 -17.36
N GLY A 163 -3.93 -19.46 -17.75
CA GLY A 163 -3.93 -18.25 -18.57
C GLY A 163 -4.34 -16.99 -17.80
N TYR A 164 -4.88 -16.01 -18.52
CA TYR A 164 -5.36 -14.74 -17.97
C TYR A 164 -6.75 -14.88 -17.33
N GLU A 165 -7.01 -14.07 -16.32
CA GLU A 165 -8.30 -13.92 -15.65
C GLU A 165 -9.10 -12.78 -16.29
N SER A 166 -10.43 -12.86 -16.17
CA SER A 166 -11.32 -11.79 -16.61
C SER A 166 -11.39 -10.65 -15.60
N LYS A 167 -11.69 -9.42 -16.07
CA LYS A 167 -11.93 -8.26 -15.19
C LYS A 167 -13.02 -8.51 -14.16
N SER A 168 -14.14 -9.13 -14.55
CA SER A 168 -15.26 -9.40 -13.66
C SER A 168 -14.88 -10.39 -12.57
N THR A 169 -14.07 -11.41 -12.89
CA THR A 169 -13.54 -12.35 -11.90
C THR A 169 -12.69 -11.64 -10.85
N LEU A 170 -11.72 -10.81 -11.28
CA LEU A 170 -10.86 -10.09 -10.34
C LEU A 170 -11.63 -9.05 -9.53
N ALA A 171 -12.59 -8.34 -10.14
CA ALA A 171 -13.46 -7.41 -9.45
C ALA A 171 -14.35 -8.11 -8.40
N GLY A 172 -14.90 -9.29 -8.73
CA GLY A 172 -15.68 -10.10 -7.80
C GLY A 172 -14.86 -10.56 -6.59
N LEU A 173 -13.60 -10.97 -6.82
CA LEU A 173 -12.69 -11.32 -5.72
C LEU A 173 -12.31 -10.11 -4.88
N ALA A 174 -12.04 -8.96 -5.51
CA ALA A 174 -11.76 -7.72 -4.80
C ALA A 174 -12.94 -7.32 -3.91
N ALA A 175 -14.18 -7.41 -4.41
CA ALA A 175 -15.39 -7.12 -3.64
C ALA A 175 -15.57 -8.10 -2.46
N GLN A 176 -15.30 -9.40 -2.66
CA GLN A 176 -15.34 -10.39 -1.57
C GLN A 176 -14.34 -10.08 -0.46
N ILE A 177 -13.12 -9.66 -0.82
CA ILE A 177 -12.10 -9.27 0.16
C ILE A 177 -12.50 -7.96 0.85
N GLY A 178 -12.95 -6.97 0.08
CA GLY A 178 -13.43 -5.69 0.60
C GLY A 178 -14.57 -5.83 1.59
N ALA A 179 -15.50 -6.77 1.36
CA ALA A 179 -16.61 -7.05 2.28
C ALA A 179 -16.15 -7.51 3.68
N LEU A 180 -14.92 -8.02 3.83
CA LEU A 180 -14.37 -8.35 5.15
C LEU A 180 -14.12 -7.10 6.00
N ASP A 181 -13.88 -5.95 5.35
CA ASP A 181 -13.66 -4.65 6.02
C ASP A 181 -14.93 -4.11 6.69
N TYR A 182 -16.14 -4.59 6.31
CA TYR A 182 -17.40 -4.24 7.00
C TYR A 182 -17.39 -4.62 8.48
N THR A 183 -16.49 -5.52 8.89
CA THR A 183 -16.26 -5.85 10.30
C THR A 183 -15.74 -4.65 11.11
N PHE A 184 -15.03 -3.73 10.46
CA PHE A 184 -14.31 -2.63 11.11
C PHE A 184 -14.87 -1.25 10.76
N PHE A 185 -15.50 -1.12 9.60
CA PHE A 185 -15.95 0.16 9.07
C PHE A 185 -17.41 0.11 8.60
N PRO A 186 -18.10 1.27 8.56
CA PRO A 186 -19.39 1.38 7.91
C PRO A 186 -19.31 0.94 6.44
N GLN A 187 -20.33 0.23 5.97
CA GLN A 187 -20.41 -0.28 4.61
C GLN A 187 -20.22 0.82 3.56
N GLU A 188 -20.86 1.98 3.73
CA GLU A 188 -20.73 3.12 2.81
C GLU A 188 -19.28 3.55 2.60
N LEU A 189 -18.47 3.55 3.66
CA LEU A 189 -17.05 3.94 3.58
C LEU A 189 -16.23 2.91 2.79
N VAL A 190 -16.54 1.64 2.95
CA VAL A 190 -15.85 0.53 2.26
C VAL A 190 -16.26 0.49 0.79
N ASP A 191 -17.54 0.67 0.49
CA ASP A 191 -18.09 0.67 -0.87
C ASP A 191 -17.57 1.85 -1.70
N GLN A 192 -17.20 2.96 -1.06
CA GLN A 192 -16.52 4.11 -1.66
C GLN A 192 -14.98 3.96 -1.70
N GLU A 193 -14.45 2.77 -1.44
CA GLU A 193 -13.02 2.45 -1.37
C GLU A 193 -12.23 3.28 -0.33
N GLY A 194 -12.92 3.84 0.67
CA GLY A 194 -12.31 4.70 1.69
C GLY A 194 -11.34 3.99 2.65
N THR A 195 -11.36 2.65 2.67
CA THR A 195 -10.44 1.80 3.46
C THR A 195 -9.28 1.23 2.63
N LEU A 196 -9.35 1.37 1.29
CA LEU A 196 -8.40 0.82 0.34
C LEU A 196 -7.17 1.74 0.25
N LEU A 197 -6.20 1.54 1.14
CA LEU A 197 -5.02 2.39 1.29
C LEU A 197 -3.73 1.56 1.24
N PRO A 198 -2.61 2.14 0.76
CA PRO A 198 -1.32 1.48 0.83
C PRO A 198 -0.89 1.17 2.27
N TYR A 199 -0.16 0.07 2.45
CA TYR A 199 0.38 -0.31 3.76
C TYR A 199 1.11 0.84 4.50
N PRO A 200 1.97 1.65 3.85
CA PRO A 200 2.63 2.77 4.52
C PRO A 200 1.65 3.81 5.08
N VAL A 201 0.51 4.02 4.42
CA VAL A 201 -0.53 4.94 4.89
C VAL A 201 -1.23 4.39 6.13
N HIS A 202 -1.63 3.11 6.11
CA HIS A 202 -2.22 2.45 7.28
C HIS A 202 -1.24 2.43 8.47
N LEU A 203 0.02 2.08 8.22
CA LEU A 203 1.06 2.03 9.25
C LEU A 203 1.33 3.42 9.83
N CYS A 204 1.51 4.45 9.00
CA CYS A 204 1.78 5.80 9.49
C CYS A 204 0.62 6.37 10.32
N ASN A 205 -0.64 6.10 9.92
CA ASN A 205 -1.81 6.47 10.74
C ASN A 205 -1.77 5.76 12.11
N THR A 206 -1.28 4.52 12.16
CA THR A 206 -1.14 3.74 13.40
C THR A 206 -0.03 4.28 14.30
N VAL A 207 1.17 4.46 13.77
CA VAL A 207 2.38 4.73 14.58
C VAL A 207 2.60 6.20 14.89
N LEU A 208 2.16 7.11 14.01
CA LEU A 208 2.34 8.57 14.18
C LEU A 208 1.06 9.29 14.65
N GLY A 209 -0.10 8.62 14.54
CA GLY A 209 -1.40 9.14 14.94
C GLY A 209 -2.03 10.12 13.95
N SER A 210 -3.11 10.80 14.38
CA SER A 210 -3.93 11.66 13.51
C SER A 210 -3.22 12.91 12.98
N GLY A 211 -2.16 13.37 13.66
CA GLY A 211 -1.37 14.53 13.24
C GLY A 211 -0.51 14.29 11.98
N VAL A 212 -0.36 13.04 11.56
CA VAL A 212 0.53 12.66 10.45
C VAL A 212 0.11 13.32 9.12
N ARG A 213 -1.20 13.36 8.85
CA ARG A 213 -1.77 13.96 7.63
C ARG A 213 -1.60 15.47 7.59
N ALA A 214 -1.81 16.15 8.71
CA ALA A 214 -1.73 17.60 8.82
C ALA A 214 -0.31 18.14 8.55
N ARG A 215 0.71 17.30 8.74
CA ARG A 215 2.12 17.68 8.55
C ARG A 215 2.70 17.24 7.21
N LYS A 216 1.99 16.39 6.45
CA LYS A 216 2.44 15.85 5.17
C LYS A 216 2.83 16.94 4.18
N ILE A 217 1.95 17.91 3.96
CA ILE A 217 2.19 19.03 3.04
C ILE A 217 3.44 19.83 3.44
N LYS A 218 3.65 20.07 4.75
CA LYS A 218 4.83 20.82 5.23
C LYS A 218 6.14 20.06 4.98
N VAL A 219 6.14 18.75 5.20
CA VAL A 219 7.30 17.89 4.93
C VAL A 219 7.61 17.87 3.43
N MET A 220 6.59 17.70 2.59
CA MET A 220 6.74 17.74 1.13
C MET A 220 7.30 19.08 0.66
N LYS A 221 6.76 20.21 1.16
CA LYS A 221 7.23 21.55 0.80
C LYS A 221 8.69 21.77 1.19
N GLN A 222 9.11 21.38 2.40
CA GLN A 222 10.51 21.45 2.81
C GLN A 222 11.42 20.65 1.87
N PHE A 223 11.00 19.44 1.51
CA PHE A 223 11.77 18.58 0.62
C PHE A 223 11.91 19.20 -0.77
N CYS A 224 10.82 19.75 -1.33
CA CYS A 224 10.84 20.43 -2.63
C CYS A 224 11.69 21.71 -2.63
N ASP A 225 11.66 22.50 -1.55
CA ASP A 225 12.34 23.80 -1.50
C ASP A 225 13.85 23.65 -1.23
N ASN A 226 14.23 22.74 -0.33
CA ASN A 226 15.59 22.67 0.21
C ASN A 226 16.32 21.37 -0.13
N GLY A 227 15.63 20.36 -0.68
CA GLY A 227 16.18 19.03 -0.96
C GLY A 227 16.57 18.21 0.27
N ASN A 228 16.28 18.70 1.49
CA ASN A 228 16.63 18.03 2.73
C ASN A 228 15.42 17.37 3.41
N LYS A 229 15.70 16.47 4.35
CA LYS A 229 14.70 15.63 5.05
C LYS A 229 14.61 15.96 6.54
N GLU A 230 14.93 17.19 6.96
CA GLU A 230 15.06 17.52 8.39
C GLU A 230 13.77 17.32 9.19
N MET A 231 12.62 17.83 8.72
CA MET A 231 11.32 17.59 9.38
C MET A 231 10.95 16.11 9.32
N LEU A 232 11.22 15.45 8.19
CA LEU A 232 10.94 14.03 8.01
C LEU A 232 11.72 13.17 9.01
N ASN A 233 12.98 13.50 9.28
CA ASN A 233 13.82 12.76 10.24
C ASN A 233 13.17 12.71 11.63
N GLY A 234 12.59 13.81 12.10
CA GLY A 234 11.87 13.82 13.38
C GLY A 234 10.63 12.89 13.38
N PHE A 235 9.91 12.77 12.26
CA PHE A 235 8.82 11.81 12.13
C PHE A 235 9.32 10.36 12.05
N ILE A 236 10.45 10.13 11.37
CA ILE A 236 11.09 8.81 11.32
C ILE A 236 11.52 8.38 12.72
N GLU A 237 12.18 9.25 13.49
CA GLU A 237 12.60 8.98 14.88
C GLU A 237 11.41 8.63 15.77
N LYS A 238 10.31 9.37 15.64
CA LYS A 238 9.06 9.05 16.34
C LYS A 238 8.49 7.71 15.90
N ALA A 239 8.51 7.39 14.61
CA ALA A 239 7.99 6.13 14.09
C ALA A 239 8.80 4.93 14.61
N ILE A 240 10.14 4.96 14.53
CA ILE A 240 11.02 3.85 14.94
C ILE A 240 10.96 3.55 16.45
N ALA A 241 10.52 4.51 17.26
CA ALA A 241 10.27 4.30 18.69
C ALA A 241 9.04 3.41 18.96
N PHE A 242 8.15 3.22 17.98
CA PHE A 242 7.00 2.33 18.12
C PHE A 242 7.46 0.88 18.22
N GLN A 243 7.12 0.23 19.33
CA GLN A 243 7.35 -1.19 19.57
C GLN A 243 6.01 -1.93 19.65
N PHE A 244 6.01 -3.19 19.25
CA PHE A 244 4.87 -4.09 19.32
C PHE A 244 5.07 -5.19 20.34
#